data_AF-A0A650M8K9-F1
#
_entry.id   AF-A0A650M8K9-F1
#
_cell.length_a   1.000
_cell.length_b   1.000
_cell.length_c   1.000
_cell.angle_alpha   90.00
_cell.angle_beta   90.00
_cell.angle_gamma   90.00
#
_symmetry.space_group_name_H-M   'P 1'
#
loop_
_entity.id
_entity.type
_entity.pdbx_description
1 polymer ?
#
loop_
_entity_poly.entity_id
_entity_poly.type
_entity_poly.pdbx_seq_one_letter_code
_entity_poly.pdbx_strand_id
1 'polypeptide(L)'
;MPISSSLDKFDELFEDNLSPEQYNRLQDDCYACDSRVGGYPYFVQNDYGFEENDFLLLQLDIDDTCGIMFGDSGNCTFSISKEDLRNRDFSKVVYDWQCC
;
A
#
# COMPACT_ATOMS: atom_id res chain seq x y z
N MET A 1 5.72 -4.95 -7.80
CA MET A 1 5.36 -5.51 -6.48
C MET A 1 3.95 -6.02 -6.60
N PRO A 2 3.55 -7.13 -5.95
CA PRO A 2 2.18 -7.60 -6.06
C PRO A 2 1.23 -6.49 -5.58
N ILE A 3 0.17 -6.26 -6.35
CA ILE A 3 -0.89 -5.31 -6.01
C ILE A 3 -1.54 -5.74 -4.70
N SER A 4 -2.02 -4.79 -3.90
CA SER A 4 -2.73 -5.15 -2.67
C SER A 4 -3.99 -5.96 -2.97
N SER A 5 -4.26 -6.96 -2.14
CA SER A 5 -5.50 -7.72 -2.18
C SER A 5 -6.73 -6.97 -1.70
N SER A 6 -6.57 -5.72 -1.22
CA SER A 6 -7.69 -4.84 -0.88
C SER A 6 -8.26 -4.08 -2.09
N LEU A 7 -7.71 -4.27 -3.29
CA LEU A 7 -8.13 -3.58 -4.50
C LEU A 7 -8.95 -4.51 -5.40
N ASP A 8 -10.05 -4.01 -5.97
CA ASP A 8 -10.90 -4.78 -6.91
C ASP A 8 -10.10 -5.41 -8.07
N LYS A 9 -9.05 -4.70 -8.52
CA LYS A 9 -8.14 -5.18 -9.56
C LYS A 9 -7.37 -6.45 -9.18
N PHE A 10 -7.20 -6.75 -7.90
CA PHE A 10 -6.61 -8.00 -7.44
C PHE A 10 -7.51 -9.19 -7.81
N ASP A 11 -8.80 -9.07 -7.51
CA ASP A 11 -9.79 -10.12 -7.79
C ASP A 11 -9.89 -10.36 -9.30
N GLU A 12 -9.97 -9.29 -10.10
CA GLU A 12 -9.97 -9.33 -11.57
C GLU A 12 -8.76 -10.10 -12.16
N LEU A 13 -7.61 -10.05 -11.48
CA LEU A 13 -6.38 -10.68 -11.95
C LEU A 13 -6.24 -12.14 -11.50
N PHE A 14 -6.79 -12.51 -10.34
CA PHE A 14 -6.41 -13.75 -9.67
C PHE A 14 -7.55 -14.70 -9.35
N GLU A 15 -8.80 -14.23 -9.19
CA GLU A 15 -9.93 -15.06 -8.72
C GLU A 15 -10.18 -16.26 -9.65
N ASP A 16 -10.29 -16.01 -10.96
CA ASP A 16 -10.57 -17.04 -11.96
C ASP A 16 -9.31 -17.82 -12.43
N ASN A 17 -8.12 -17.33 -12.07
CA ASN A 17 -6.84 -17.86 -12.57
C ASN A 17 -6.14 -18.82 -11.60
N LEU A 18 -6.63 -18.93 -10.37
CA LEU A 18 -6.04 -19.71 -9.28
C LEU A 18 -7.04 -20.69 -8.68
N SER A 19 -6.54 -21.76 -8.06
CA SER A 19 -7.41 -22.57 -7.19
C SER A 19 -7.84 -21.74 -5.97
N PRO A 20 -8.98 -22.06 -5.32
CA PRO A 20 -9.40 -21.34 -4.12
C PRO A 20 -8.34 -21.30 -3.01
N GLU A 21 -7.57 -22.38 -2.85
CA GLU A 21 -6.48 -22.43 -1.86
C GLU A 21 -5.31 -21.51 -2.23
N GLN A 22 -4.95 -21.43 -3.51
CA GLN A 22 -3.90 -20.54 -4.00
C GLN A 22 -4.33 -19.07 -3.92
N TYR A 23 -5.58 -18.79 -4.28
CA TYR A 23 -6.17 -17.46 -4.19
C TYR A 23 -6.16 -16.95 -2.75
N ASN A 24 -6.70 -17.72 -1.80
CA ASN A 24 -6.74 -17.32 -0.39
C ASN A 24 -5.33 -17.06 0.17
N ARG A 25 -4.36 -17.92 -0.15
CA ARG A 25 -2.96 -17.68 0.25
C ARG A 25 -2.40 -16.39 -0.32
N LEU A 26 -2.62 -16.14 -1.62
CA LEU A 26 -2.12 -14.92 -2.26
C LEU A 26 -2.82 -13.67 -1.69
N GLN A 27 -4.11 -13.78 -1.37
CA GLN A 27 -4.89 -12.71 -0.75
C GLN A 27 -4.30 -12.32 0.60
N ASP A 28 -4.00 -13.31 1.45
CA ASP A 28 -3.36 -13.10 2.76
C ASP A 28 -1.96 -12.48 2.59
N ASP A 29 -1.14 -13.05 1.68
CA ASP A 29 0.24 -12.58 1.43
C ASP A 29 0.29 -11.16 0.85
N CYS A 30 -0.75 -10.73 0.14
CA CYS A 30 -0.84 -9.43 -0.52
C CYS A 30 -1.71 -8.41 0.23
N TYR A 31 -2.20 -8.75 1.43
CA TYR A 31 -2.98 -7.81 2.21
C TYR A 31 -2.10 -6.69 2.74
N ALA A 32 -2.43 -5.45 2.36
CA ALA A 32 -1.49 -4.33 2.49
C ALA A 32 -1.61 -3.53 3.80
N CYS A 33 -2.43 -3.96 4.76
CA CYS A 33 -2.62 -3.29 6.05
C CYS A 33 -1.30 -3.22 6.87
N ASP A 34 -1.33 -2.51 8.00
CA ASP A 34 -0.19 -2.33 8.89
C ASP A 34 0.93 -1.43 8.36
N SER A 35 1.76 -0.99 9.30
CA SER A 35 2.95 -0.19 9.02
C SER A 35 4.01 -1.01 8.27
N ARG A 36 4.59 -0.42 7.20
CA ARG A 36 5.50 -1.15 6.29
C ARG A 36 6.45 -0.25 5.52
N VAL A 37 7.51 -0.86 4.99
CA VAL A 37 8.49 -0.24 4.07
C VAL A 37 8.50 -1.04 2.78
N GLY A 38 8.34 -0.37 1.64
CA GLY A 38 8.16 -1.04 0.36
C GLY A 38 6.83 -1.76 0.25
N GLY A 39 6.65 -2.52 -0.83
CA GLY A 39 5.38 -3.14 -1.17
C GLY A 39 4.42 -2.17 -1.86
N TYR A 40 3.18 -2.62 -2.02
CA TYR A 40 2.10 -1.81 -2.56
C TYR A 40 1.36 -1.13 -1.40
N PRO A 41 0.95 0.15 -1.53
CA PRO A 41 0.24 0.86 -0.47
C PRO A 41 -1.14 0.27 -0.20
N TYR A 42 -1.59 0.43 1.04
CA TYR A 42 -2.98 0.24 1.43
C TYR A 42 -3.72 1.57 1.35
N PHE A 43 -4.86 1.57 0.68
CA PHE A 43 -5.72 2.74 0.58
C PHE A 43 -6.96 2.52 1.42
N VAL A 44 -7.23 3.45 2.35
CA VAL A 44 -8.44 3.42 3.17
C VAL A 44 -9.63 3.94 2.38
N GLN A 45 -9.40 4.93 1.51
CA GLN A 45 -10.41 5.53 0.66
C GLN A 45 -10.09 5.23 -0.82
N ASN A 46 -9.56 6.21 -1.55
CA ASN A 46 -9.27 6.07 -2.98
C ASN A 46 -7.77 6.01 -3.23
N ASP A 47 -7.38 5.35 -4.31
CA ASP A 47 -5.99 5.42 -4.81
C ASP A 47 -5.63 6.88 -5.12
N TYR A 48 -4.51 7.36 -4.59
CA TYR A 48 -3.99 8.71 -4.84
C TYR A 48 -3.16 8.81 -6.14
N GLY A 49 -3.18 7.77 -6.98
CA GLY A 49 -2.46 7.69 -8.24
C GLY A 49 -1.09 7.01 -8.10
N PHE A 50 -0.98 5.98 -7.26
CA PHE A 50 0.27 5.23 -7.11
C PHE A 50 0.55 4.39 -8.37
N GLU A 51 1.59 4.75 -9.11
CA GLU A 51 1.90 4.12 -10.40
C GLU A 51 2.92 2.98 -10.28
N GLU A 52 3.06 2.18 -11.35
CA GLU A 52 4.05 1.10 -11.40
C GLU A 52 5.49 1.62 -11.22
N ASN A 53 5.77 2.87 -11.62
CA ASN A 53 7.08 3.49 -11.47
C ASN A 53 7.34 4.08 -10.09
N ASP A 54 6.37 4.00 -9.17
CA ASP A 54 6.52 4.47 -7.81
C ASP A 54 7.05 3.39 -6.86
N PHE A 55 7.49 3.86 -5.70
CA PHE A 55 7.97 3.06 -4.60
C PHE A 55 7.40 3.61 -3.29
N LEU A 56 6.80 2.73 -2.48
CA LEU A 56 6.35 3.06 -1.14
C LEU A 56 7.56 3.10 -0.20
N LEU A 57 7.97 4.29 0.24
CA LEU A 57 9.05 4.44 1.21
C LEU A 57 8.61 4.00 2.61
N LEU A 58 7.43 4.42 3.01
CA LEU A 58 6.87 4.16 4.33
C LEU A 58 5.35 4.24 4.28
N GLN A 59 4.68 3.31 4.93
CA GLN A 59 3.30 3.43 5.35
C GLN A 59 3.26 3.30 6.86
N LEU A 60 2.47 4.17 7.50
CA LEU A 60 2.16 4.07 8.92
C LEU A 60 0.66 3.86 9.06
N ASP A 61 0.31 2.75 9.68
CA ASP A 61 -1.06 2.43 10.07
C ASP A 61 -1.28 2.79 11.55
N ILE A 62 -2.50 2.62 12.03
CA ILE A 62 -2.88 2.85 13.42
C ILE A 62 -2.02 1.95 14.33
N ASP A 63 -1.48 2.55 15.39
CA ASP A 63 -0.73 1.81 16.40
C ASP A 63 -0.98 2.44 17.77
N ASP A 64 -1.75 1.74 18.61
CA ASP A 64 -2.11 2.19 19.96
C ASP A 64 -0.89 2.30 20.89
N THR A 65 0.14 1.46 20.70
CA THR A 65 1.34 1.44 21.54
C THR A 65 2.19 2.69 21.27
N CYS A 66 2.26 3.10 20.01
CA CYS A 66 2.99 4.27 19.56
C CYS A 66 2.13 5.56 19.57
N GLY A 67 0.82 5.44 19.79
CA GLY A 67 -0.13 6.56 19.75
C GLY A 67 -0.33 7.12 18.34
N ILE A 68 -0.26 6.26 17.32
CA ILE A 68 -0.43 6.64 15.92
C ILE A 68 -1.91 6.52 15.55
N MET A 69 -2.51 7.63 15.11
CA MET A 69 -3.88 7.70 14.62
C MET A 69 -3.96 8.76 13.53
N PHE A 70 -4.54 8.40 12.38
CA PHE A 70 -4.81 9.33 11.28
C PHE A 70 -6.31 9.49 11.10
N GLY A 71 -6.85 10.63 11.54
CA GLY A 71 -8.30 10.90 11.45
C GLY A 71 -9.13 9.86 12.23
N ASP A 72 -10.17 9.34 11.57
CA ASP A 72 -10.98 8.22 12.07
C ASP A 72 -10.41 6.90 11.55
N SER A 73 -9.42 6.36 12.26
CA SER A 73 -8.83 5.04 11.98
C SER A 73 -8.27 4.87 10.56
N GLY A 74 -7.44 5.82 10.15
CA GLY A 74 -6.77 5.84 8.85
C GLY A 74 -5.29 5.44 8.85
N ASN A 75 -4.63 5.67 7.71
CA ASN A 75 -3.19 5.49 7.53
C ASN A 75 -2.54 6.70 6.84
N CYS A 76 -1.21 6.71 6.77
CA CYS A 76 -0.47 7.61 5.90
C CYS A 76 0.61 6.89 5.11
N THR A 77 0.98 7.46 3.97
CA THR A 77 2.00 6.92 3.08
C THR A 77 3.00 8.00 2.68
N PHE A 78 4.22 7.55 2.42
CA PHE A 78 5.28 8.30 1.78
C PHE A 78 5.71 7.52 0.55
N SER A 79 5.52 8.05 -0.63
CA SER A 79 5.94 7.44 -1.88
C SER A 79 6.94 8.31 -2.63
N ILE A 80 7.67 7.69 -3.55
CA ILE A 80 8.68 8.35 -4.39
C ILE A 80 8.76 7.63 -5.73
N SER A 81 9.16 8.33 -6.79
CA SER A 81 9.50 7.65 -8.04
C SER A 81 10.72 6.74 -7.86
N LYS A 82 10.76 5.60 -8.55
CA LYS A 82 11.92 4.70 -8.55
C LYS A 82 13.19 5.39 -9.08
N GLU A 83 13.06 6.38 -9.96
CA GLU A 83 14.18 7.15 -10.48
C GLU A 83 14.80 8.03 -9.38
N ASP A 84 13.99 8.82 -8.69
CA ASP A 84 14.46 9.69 -7.61
C ASP A 84 15.03 8.86 -6.44
N LEU A 85 14.43 7.70 -6.12
CA LEU A 85 14.98 6.76 -5.14
C LEU A 85 16.38 6.27 -5.51
N ARG A 86 16.61 5.89 -6.78
CA ARG A 86 17.95 5.48 -7.26
C ARG A 86 18.96 6.62 -7.17
N ASN A 87 18.52 7.83 -7.46
CA ASN A 87 19.33 9.05 -7.36
C ASN A 87 19.49 9.56 -5.92
N ARG A 88 18.81 8.93 -4.95
CA ARG A 88 18.74 9.35 -3.54
C ARG A 88 18.21 10.79 -3.38
N ASP A 89 17.37 11.22 -4.31
CA ASP A 89 16.72 12.53 -4.29
C ASP A 89 15.38 12.46 -3.56
N PHE A 90 15.41 12.59 -2.23
CA PHE A 90 14.19 12.58 -1.41
C PHE A 90 13.46 13.94 -1.40
N SER A 91 13.83 14.90 -2.26
CA SER A 91 13.14 16.20 -2.32
C SER A 91 11.75 16.13 -2.97
N LYS A 92 11.44 15.02 -3.65
CA LYS A 92 10.17 14.79 -4.37
C LYS A 92 9.33 13.67 -3.77
N VAL A 93 9.48 13.41 -2.47
CA VAL A 93 8.62 12.47 -1.76
C VAL A 93 7.20 13.02 -1.72
N VAL A 94 6.24 12.19 -2.11
CA VAL A 94 4.81 12.45 -1.99
C VAL A 94 4.35 11.91 -0.65
N TYR A 95 3.62 12.73 0.10
CA TYR A 95 2.97 12.34 1.34
C TYR A 95 1.46 12.39 1.12
N ASP A 96 0.77 11.31 1.50
CA ASP A 96 -0.70 11.24 1.53
C ASP A 96 -1.16 10.65 2.87
N TRP A 97 -2.38 10.97 3.27
CA TRP A 97 -3.04 10.33 4.41
C TRP A 97 -4.55 10.27 4.18
N GLN A 98 -5.15 9.19 4.67
CA GLN A 98 -6.56 8.87 4.45
C GLN A 98 -7.16 8.32 5.74
N CYS A 99 -8.45 8.53 5.96
CA CYS A 99 -9.18 7.96 7.10
C CYS A 99 -10.59 7.50 6.70
N CYS A 100 -11.28 6.78 7.60
CA CYS A 100 -12.67 6.38 7.38
C CYS A 100 -13.66 7.54 7.61
#